data_AF-A0A1G1TFS1-F1
#
_entry.id   AF-A0A1G1TFS1-F1
#
_cell.length_a   1.000
_cell.length_b   1.000
_cell.length_c   1.000
_cell.angle_alpha   90.00
_cell.angle_beta   90.00
_cell.angle_gamma   90.00
#
_symmetry.space_group_name_H-M   'P 1'
#
loop_
_entity.id
_entity.type
_entity.pdbx_description
1 polymer ?
#
loop_
_entity_poly.entity_id
_entity_poly.type
_entity_poly.pdbx_seq_one_letter_code
_entity_poly.pdbx_strand_id
1 'polypeptide(L)'
;MAAIVVLGRGRAGARLRRQALVAGAGVAALAAVLYLPVGWLTGWPLLLANPYVARLAPAFFWAQLLPYYVPVTVTLLYGRAVLGWPLLGLLALGPAAVARWASPAWRPAAWLAWVGALAPVPLLLAQGVMPPGRTIYYTVWPALVLAGLALEAVARRWRGPGRAAWALAGALGLGHAGFRVVQQVRIQAAARRDDQCYRQAADWLAARPARRVLITVPGYDLYLAHQARLQHRPLPPLQGPDTRPGARTGYYDYLVLGCSETPPAWLAPHRYQPGFSAGPLRVYQRLGAAPLP
;
A
#
# COMPACT_ATOMS: atom_id res chain seq x y z
N MET A 1 -17.01 -13.88 21.65
CA MET A 1 -18.12 -13.30 22.44
C MET A 1 -17.69 -12.63 23.77
N ALA A 2 -16.42 -12.26 23.98
CA ALA A 2 -15.95 -11.75 25.28
C ALA A 2 -15.80 -10.22 25.41
N ALA A 3 -16.08 -9.42 24.37
CA ALA A 3 -15.76 -7.98 24.37
C ALA A 3 -16.87 -7.03 24.89
N ILE A 4 -18.10 -7.52 25.14
CA ILE A 4 -19.28 -6.66 25.43
C ILE A 4 -19.49 -6.39 26.94
N VAL A 5 -18.73 -7.03 27.82
CA VAL A 5 -19.10 -7.13 29.25
C VAL A 5 -18.84 -5.87 30.09
N VAL A 6 -18.04 -4.89 29.65
CA VAL A 6 -17.52 -3.85 30.58
C VAL A 6 -17.75 -2.40 30.12
N LEU A 7 -19.01 -2.03 29.90
CA LEU A 7 -19.44 -0.62 29.80
C LEU A 7 -20.27 -0.26 31.04
N GLY A 8 -19.65 0.32 32.07
CA GLY A 8 -20.27 1.00 33.23
C GLY A 8 -21.36 0.25 34.03
N ARG A 9 -21.22 0.14 35.37
CA ARG A 9 -22.35 -0.23 36.24
C ARG A 9 -23.32 0.97 36.33
N GLY A 10 -24.61 0.74 36.05
CA GLY A 10 -25.68 1.75 36.11
C GLY A 10 -26.53 1.84 34.85
N ARG A 11 -27.70 2.50 34.94
CA ARG A 11 -28.66 2.66 33.82
C ARG A 11 -28.05 3.32 32.57
N ALA A 12 -27.10 4.25 32.77
CA ALA A 12 -26.36 4.89 31.68
C ALA A 12 -25.43 3.92 30.92
N GLY A 13 -24.75 3.02 31.65
CA GLY A 13 -23.89 1.99 31.05
C GLY A 13 -24.70 0.96 30.25
N ALA A 14 -25.88 0.56 30.75
CA ALA A 14 -26.81 -0.31 30.02
C ALA A 14 -27.31 0.33 28.71
N ARG A 15 -27.62 1.64 28.73
CA ARG A 15 -28.03 2.39 27.53
C ARG A 15 -26.92 2.44 26.48
N LEU A 16 -25.69 2.74 26.89
CA LEU A 16 -24.51 2.74 26.02
C LEU A 16 -24.21 1.35 25.42
N ARG A 17 -24.33 0.27 26.22
CA ARG A 17 -24.21 -1.12 25.71
C ARG A 17 -25.26 -1.40 24.65
N ARG A 18 -26.52 -1.03 24.91
CA ARG A 18 -27.61 -1.23 23.97
C ARG A 18 -27.39 -0.43 22.68
N GLN A 19 -26.95 0.82 22.78
CA GLN A 19 -26.60 1.65 21.62
C GLN A 19 -25.44 1.05 20.82
N ALA A 20 -24.37 0.60 21.48
CA ALA A 20 -23.24 -0.05 20.83
C ALA A 20 -23.63 -1.38 20.17
N LEU A 21 -24.49 -2.18 20.81
CA LEU A 21 -25.04 -3.41 20.24
C LEU A 21 -25.92 -3.14 19.02
N VAL A 22 -26.82 -2.15 19.11
CA VAL A 22 -27.69 -1.77 17.99
C VAL A 22 -26.87 -1.20 16.84
N ALA A 23 -25.90 -0.33 17.12
CA ALA A 23 -25.00 0.20 16.10
C ALA A 23 -24.15 -0.91 15.47
N GLY A 24 -23.57 -1.80 16.29
CA GLY A 24 -22.78 -2.95 15.82
C GLY A 24 -23.61 -3.92 14.98
N ALA A 25 -24.83 -4.23 15.41
CA ALA A 25 -25.78 -5.04 14.64
C ALA A 25 -26.19 -4.35 13.34
N GLY A 26 -26.42 -3.03 13.37
CA GLY A 26 -26.72 -2.24 12.18
C GLY A 26 -25.58 -2.24 11.16
N VAL A 27 -24.33 -2.06 11.62
CA VAL A 27 -23.14 -2.14 10.76
C VAL A 27 -22.96 -3.56 10.23
N ALA A 28 -23.13 -4.60 11.05
CA ALA A 28 -23.01 -5.98 10.61
C ALA A 28 -24.10 -6.35 9.58
N ALA A 29 -25.34 -5.90 9.80
CA ALA A 29 -26.44 -6.10 8.87
C ALA A 29 -26.20 -5.35 7.56
N LEU A 30 -25.75 -4.09 7.62
CA LEU A 30 -25.42 -3.30 6.43
C LEU A 30 -24.26 -3.94 5.66
N ALA A 31 -23.20 -4.37 6.35
CA ALA A 31 -22.08 -5.09 5.74
C ALA A 31 -22.56 -6.39 5.09
N ALA A 32 -23.41 -7.17 5.77
CA ALA A 32 -23.99 -8.37 5.20
C ALA A 32 -24.81 -8.04 3.93
N VAL A 33 -25.71 -7.05 3.97
CA VAL A 33 -26.51 -6.63 2.79
C VAL A 33 -25.62 -6.16 1.64
N LEU A 34 -24.54 -5.43 1.91
CA LEU A 34 -23.62 -4.94 0.88
C LEU A 34 -22.74 -6.05 0.29
N TYR A 35 -22.29 -7.00 1.11
CA TYR A 35 -21.38 -8.07 0.69
C TYR A 35 -22.09 -9.35 0.25
N LEU A 36 -23.38 -9.52 0.56
CA LEU A 36 -24.15 -10.70 0.18
C LEU A 36 -24.30 -10.84 -1.34
N PRO A 37 -24.58 -9.78 -2.13
CA PRO A 37 -24.56 -9.87 -3.59
C PRO A 37 -23.18 -10.28 -4.13
N VAL A 38 -22.10 -9.76 -3.53
CA VAL A 38 -20.73 -10.13 -3.91
C VAL A 38 -20.49 -11.60 -3.62
N GLY A 39 -20.76 -12.05 -2.40
CA GLY A 39 -20.61 -13.46 -2.00
C GLY A 39 -21.49 -14.42 -2.80
N TRP A 40 -22.66 -13.98 -3.26
CA TRP A 40 -23.56 -14.78 -4.10
C TRP A 40 -23.09 -14.87 -5.55
N LEU A 41 -22.60 -13.76 -6.14
CA LEU A 41 -22.10 -13.72 -7.51
C LEU A 41 -20.70 -14.35 -7.65
N THR A 42 -19.81 -14.13 -6.70
CA THR A 42 -18.43 -14.66 -6.75
C THR A 42 -18.29 -15.99 -6.01
N GLY A 43 -19.25 -16.38 -5.17
CA GLY A 43 -19.11 -17.52 -4.27
C GLY A 43 -18.23 -17.22 -3.07
N TRP A 44 -18.70 -17.61 -1.87
CA TRP A 44 -17.94 -17.53 -0.62
C TRP A 44 -16.56 -18.20 -0.65
N PRO A 45 -16.35 -19.32 -1.39
CA PRO A 45 -15.02 -19.89 -1.54
C PRO A 45 -14.03 -18.94 -2.20
N LEU A 46 -14.44 -18.10 -3.17
CA LEU A 46 -13.53 -17.15 -3.82
C LEU A 46 -13.16 -15.96 -2.93
N LEU A 47 -14.00 -15.64 -1.93
CA LEU A 47 -13.69 -14.63 -0.91
C LEU A 47 -12.65 -15.15 0.11
N LEU A 48 -12.70 -16.45 0.44
CA LEU A 48 -11.80 -17.08 1.41
C LEU A 48 -10.54 -17.65 0.77
N ALA A 49 -10.64 -18.06 -0.49
CA ALA A 49 -9.58 -18.59 -1.35
C ALA A 49 -9.58 -17.78 -2.65
N ASN A 50 -8.93 -16.62 -2.61
CA ASN A 50 -8.75 -15.82 -3.80
C ASN A 50 -7.77 -16.54 -4.75
N PRO A 51 -8.21 -17.01 -5.94
CA PRO A 51 -7.34 -17.74 -6.88
C PRO A 51 -6.23 -16.83 -7.43
N TYR A 52 -6.39 -15.51 -7.33
CA TYR A 52 -5.37 -14.52 -7.69
C TYR A 52 -4.32 -14.30 -6.60
N VAL A 53 -4.48 -14.91 -5.41
CA VAL A 53 -3.50 -14.86 -4.32
C VAL A 53 -3.00 -16.27 -4.05
N ALA A 54 -1.89 -16.63 -4.68
CA ALA A 54 -1.24 -17.91 -4.46
C ALA A 54 -0.76 -18.02 -3.00
N ARG A 55 -1.18 -19.09 -2.32
CA ARG A 55 -0.64 -19.44 -1.00
C ARG A 55 0.85 -19.72 -1.13
N LEU A 56 1.65 -19.13 -0.24
CA LEU A 56 3.10 -19.37 -0.21
C LEU A 56 3.39 -20.74 0.42
N ALA A 57 4.46 -21.38 -0.03
CA ALA A 57 4.97 -22.59 0.61
C ALA A 57 5.26 -22.30 2.10
N PRO A 58 4.84 -23.15 3.05
CA PRO A 58 4.95 -22.86 4.48
C PRO A 58 6.37 -22.49 4.94
N ALA A 59 7.40 -23.19 4.42
CA ALA A 59 8.78 -22.90 4.73
C ALA A 59 9.20 -21.49 4.29
N PHE A 60 8.83 -21.10 3.07
CA PHE A 60 9.10 -19.76 2.53
C PHE A 60 8.33 -18.68 3.31
N PHE A 61 7.06 -18.95 3.63
CA PHE A 61 6.22 -18.04 4.40
C PHE A 61 6.86 -17.70 5.76
N TRP A 62 7.20 -18.70 6.56
CA TRP A 62 7.79 -18.47 7.88
C TRP A 62 9.18 -17.86 7.81
N ALA A 63 9.99 -18.26 6.82
CA ALA A 63 11.32 -17.68 6.60
C ALA A 63 11.27 -16.20 6.23
N GLN A 64 10.20 -15.73 5.58
CA GLN A 64 10.08 -14.33 5.13
C GLN A 64 9.20 -13.46 6.03
N LEU A 65 8.35 -14.05 6.88
CA LEU A 65 7.35 -13.31 7.66
C LEU A 65 7.98 -12.25 8.58
N LEU A 66 8.86 -12.68 9.47
CA LEU A 66 9.50 -11.79 10.44
C LEU A 66 10.66 -10.97 9.87
N PRO A 67 11.62 -11.54 9.11
CA PRO A 67 12.80 -10.77 8.69
C PRO A 67 12.54 -9.83 7.53
N TYR A 68 11.53 -10.08 6.70
CA TYR A 68 11.24 -9.27 5.51
C TYR A 68 9.88 -8.59 5.59
N TYR A 69 8.81 -9.38 5.69
CA TYR A 69 7.44 -8.86 5.52
C TYR A 69 7.04 -7.88 6.62
N VAL A 70 7.31 -8.19 7.90
CA VAL A 70 6.98 -7.31 9.02
C VAL A 70 7.73 -5.96 8.93
N PRO A 71 9.07 -5.90 8.76
CA PRO A 71 9.80 -4.64 8.62
C PRO A 71 9.34 -3.79 7.44
N VAL A 72 9.10 -4.40 6.28
CA VAL A 72 8.61 -3.70 5.08
C VAL A 72 7.21 -3.14 5.32
N THR A 73 6.32 -3.95 5.85
CA THR A 73 4.94 -3.54 6.17
C THR A 73 4.92 -2.41 7.18
N VAL A 74 5.70 -2.52 8.25
CA VAL A 74 5.80 -1.46 9.27
C VAL A 74 6.35 -0.17 8.65
N THR A 75 7.35 -0.25 7.78
CA THR A 75 7.89 0.91 7.07
C THR A 75 6.85 1.57 6.18
N LEU A 76 6.04 0.78 5.46
CA LEU A 76 4.99 1.30 4.60
C LEU A 76 3.87 1.97 5.40
N LEU A 77 3.42 1.33 6.48
CA LEU A 77 2.29 1.80 7.29
C LEU A 77 2.66 2.96 8.23
N TYR A 78 3.80 2.84 8.91
CA TYR A 78 4.22 3.75 9.98
C TYR A 78 5.47 4.59 9.61
N GLY A 79 5.99 4.42 8.40
CA GLY A 79 7.03 5.25 7.82
C GLY A 79 8.47 4.84 8.12
N ARG A 80 8.72 4.01 9.15
CA ARG A 80 10.07 3.51 9.48
C ARG A 80 10.07 2.11 10.09
N ALA A 81 10.97 1.25 9.62
CA ALA A 81 11.16 -0.11 10.16
C ALA A 81 11.48 -0.13 11.66
N VAL A 82 12.23 0.87 12.17
CA VAL A 82 12.62 0.97 13.59
C VAL A 82 11.41 1.04 14.54
N LEU A 83 10.25 1.48 14.03
CA LEU A 83 9.00 1.51 14.79
C LEU A 83 8.39 0.11 14.97
N GLY A 84 8.96 -0.93 14.36
CA GLY A 84 8.49 -2.31 14.48
C GLY A 84 8.52 -2.80 15.92
N TRP A 85 9.62 -2.59 16.63
CA TRP A 85 9.72 -2.99 18.04
C TRP A 85 8.79 -2.21 18.97
N PRO A 86 8.70 -0.87 18.89
CA PRO A 86 7.67 -0.10 19.61
C PRO A 86 6.24 -0.56 19.31
N LEU A 87 5.92 -0.86 18.04
CA LEU A 87 4.59 -1.31 17.65
C LEU A 87 4.29 -2.70 18.22
N LEU A 88 5.23 -3.65 18.12
CA LEU A 88 5.08 -4.97 18.72
C LEU A 88 4.93 -4.88 20.24
N GLY A 89 5.73 -4.03 20.89
CA GLY A 89 5.60 -3.74 22.33
C GLY A 89 4.25 -3.13 22.69
N LEU A 90 3.74 -2.21 21.87
CA LEU A 90 2.41 -1.62 22.03
C LEU A 90 1.31 -2.66 21.85
N LEU A 91 1.40 -3.54 20.86
CA LEU A 91 0.43 -4.59 20.62
C LEU A 91 0.48 -5.66 21.72
N ALA A 92 1.66 -5.96 22.27
CA ALA A 92 1.82 -6.92 23.36
C ALA A 92 1.36 -6.35 24.72
N LEU A 93 1.72 -5.09 25.03
CA LEU A 93 1.59 -4.52 26.38
C LEU A 93 0.52 -3.43 26.49
N GLY A 94 0.08 -2.83 25.39
CA GLY A 94 -0.88 -1.72 25.37
C GLY A 94 -2.18 -2.02 26.12
N PRO A 95 -2.89 -3.14 25.82
CA PRO A 95 -4.10 -3.50 26.56
C PRO A 95 -3.84 -3.72 28.05
N ALA A 96 -2.70 -4.32 28.41
CA ALA A 96 -2.31 -4.57 29.80
C ALA A 96 -2.01 -3.26 30.56
N ALA A 97 -1.30 -2.33 29.92
CA ALA A 97 -1.01 -1.00 30.47
C ALA A 97 -2.31 -0.23 30.74
N VAL A 98 -3.25 -0.22 29.78
CA VAL A 98 -4.57 0.41 29.97
C VAL A 98 -5.36 -0.30 31.07
N ALA A 99 -5.38 -1.64 31.09
CA ALA A 99 -6.11 -2.39 32.11
C ALA A 99 -5.60 -2.10 33.53
N ARG A 100 -4.29 -1.93 33.70
CA ARG A 100 -3.62 -1.73 34.99
C ARG A 100 -3.65 -0.27 35.47
N TRP A 101 -3.51 0.71 34.58
CA TRP A 101 -3.26 2.11 34.97
C TRP A 101 -4.35 3.10 34.55
N ALA A 102 -5.29 2.72 33.67
CA ALA A 102 -6.38 3.59 33.26
C ALA A 102 -7.69 3.32 34.02
N SER A 103 -8.65 4.24 33.85
CA SER A 103 -10.03 4.03 34.28
C SER A 103 -10.61 2.76 33.62
N PRO A 104 -11.39 1.92 34.34
CA PRO A 104 -12.06 0.77 33.77
C PRO A 104 -12.91 1.10 32.53
N ALA A 105 -13.38 2.33 32.40
CA ALA A 105 -14.15 2.82 31.24
C ALA A 105 -13.36 2.81 29.92
N TRP A 106 -12.02 2.78 29.95
CA TRP A 106 -11.17 2.83 28.74
C TRP A 106 -10.83 1.45 28.19
N ARG A 107 -10.99 0.41 29.01
CA ARG A 107 -10.66 -0.97 28.64
C ARG A 107 -11.39 -1.45 27.38
N PRO A 108 -12.69 -1.17 27.17
CA PRO A 108 -13.38 -1.57 25.95
C PRO A 108 -12.78 -0.92 24.69
N ALA A 109 -12.43 0.37 24.78
CA ALA A 109 -11.82 1.09 23.67
C ALA A 109 -10.43 0.53 23.34
N ALA A 110 -9.61 0.22 24.36
CA ALA A 110 -8.30 -0.39 24.16
C ALA A 110 -8.40 -1.80 23.56
N TRP A 111 -9.35 -2.62 24.01
CA TRP A 111 -9.58 -3.94 23.41
C TRP A 111 -10.08 -3.86 21.98
N LEU A 112 -11.01 -2.93 21.68
CA LEU A 112 -11.50 -2.73 20.32
C LEU A 112 -10.39 -2.25 19.39
N ALA A 113 -9.56 -1.31 19.84
CA ALA A 113 -8.40 -0.82 19.11
C ALA A 113 -7.37 -1.93 18.87
N TRP A 114 -7.10 -2.75 19.88
CA TRP A 114 -6.20 -3.91 19.76
C TRP A 114 -6.71 -4.95 18.79
N VAL A 115 -7.99 -5.33 18.88
CA VAL A 115 -8.64 -6.25 17.92
C VAL A 115 -8.59 -5.66 16.52
N GLY A 116 -8.90 -4.38 16.34
CA GLY A 116 -8.84 -3.72 15.03
C GLY A 116 -7.43 -3.70 14.42
N ALA A 117 -6.39 -3.57 15.24
CA ALA A 117 -5.01 -3.61 14.78
C ALA A 117 -4.53 -5.03 14.44
N LEU A 118 -4.97 -6.05 15.19
CA LEU A 118 -4.55 -7.44 14.99
C LEU A 118 -5.48 -8.27 14.10
N ALA A 119 -6.67 -7.78 13.79
CA ALA A 119 -7.67 -8.47 12.96
C ALA A 119 -7.10 -9.13 11.68
N PRO A 120 -6.17 -8.51 10.92
CA PRO A 120 -5.64 -9.17 9.74
C PRO A 120 -4.64 -10.29 10.02
N VAL A 121 -4.04 -10.36 11.22
CA VAL A 121 -2.98 -11.33 11.52
C VAL A 121 -3.49 -12.79 11.47
N PRO A 122 -4.61 -13.15 12.12
CA PRO A 122 -5.15 -14.51 12.01
C PRO A 122 -5.48 -14.91 10.57
N LEU A 123 -6.04 -13.99 9.77
CA LEU A 123 -6.38 -14.24 8.37
C LEU A 123 -5.12 -14.45 7.53
N LEU A 124 -4.10 -13.62 7.73
CA LEU A 124 -2.80 -13.71 7.08
C LEU A 124 -2.12 -15.07 7.36
N LEU A 125 -2.12 -15.50 8.63
CA LEU A 125 -1.54 -16.77 9.05
C LEU A 125 -2.33 -17.97 8.52
N ALA A 126 -3.67 -17.91 8.56
CA ALA A 126 -4.52 -18.98 8.06
C ALA A 126 -4.40 -19.16 6.54
N GLN A 127 -4.32 -18.05 5.79
CA GLN A 127 -4.20 -18.06 4.34
C GLN A 127 -2.76 -18.34 3.87
N GLY A 128 -1.73 -18.06 4.69
CA GLY A 128 -0.33 -18.23 4.30
C GLY A 128 0.08 -17.28 3.17
N VAL A 129 -0.42 -16.05 3.21
CA VAL A 129 -0.24 -15.02 2.18
C VAL A 129 0.41 -13.78 2.79
N MET A 130 1.12 -12.99 1.99
CA MET A 130 1.76 -11.74 2.43
C MET A 130 1.13 -10.57 1.66
N PRO A 131 -0.02 -10.04 2.13
CA PRO A 131 -0.75 -9.05 1.38
C PRO A 131 -0.02 -7.70 1.33
N PRO A 132 -0.18 -6.90 0.27
CA PRO A 132 0.50 -5.62 0.18
C PRO A 132 -0.01 -4.65 1.26
N GLY A 133 0.87 -3.82 1.81
CA GLY A 133 0.56 -2.94 2.96
C GLY A 133 -0.69 -2.07 2.81
N ARG A 134 -1.06 -1.68 1.57
CA ARG A 134 -2.30 -0.94 1.27
C ARG A 134 -3.58 -1.64 1.77
N THR A 135 -3.59 -2.97 1.82
CA THR A 135 -4.76 -3.77 2.24
C THR A 135 -4.99 -3.74 3.74
N ILE A 136 -3.94 -3.47 4.52
CA ILE A 136 -3.96 -3.44 5.99
C ILE A 136 -3.78 -2.01 6.51
N TYR A 137 -3.91 -1.00 5.65
CA TYR A 137 -3.78 0.41 6.03
C TYR A 137 -4.80 0.84 7.09
N TYR A 138 -5.98 0.21 7.10
CA TYR A 138 -7.02 0.45 8.10
C TYR A 138 -6.58 0.12 9.55
N THR A 139 -5.52 -0.68 9.74
CA THR A 139 -4.99 -1.03 11.07
C THR A 139 -4.22 0.10 11.74
N VAL A 140 -3.77 1.09 10.97
CA VAL A 140 -2.97 2.22 11.49
C VAL A 140 -3.77 3.03 12.49
N TRP A 141 -5.04 3.33 12.20
CA TRP A 141 -5.89 4.10 13.09
C TRP A 141 -6.13 3.40 14.45
N PRO A 142 -6.59 2.13 14.50
CA PRO A 142 -6.67 1.38 15.74
C PRO A 142 -5.34 1.32 16.52
N ALA A 143 -4.20 1.15 15.85
CA ALA A 143 -2.90 1.15 16.50
C ALA A 143 -2.58 2.51 17.15
N LEU A 144 -2.89 3.62 16.48
CA LEU A 144 -2.72 4.98 17.03
C LEU A 144 -3.64 5.24 18.23
N VAL A 145 -4.90 4.80 18.16
CA VAL A 145 -5.84 4.89 19.29
C VAL A 145 -5.31 4.11 20.49
N LEU A 146 -4.83 2.88 20.27
CA LEU A 146 -4.21 2.07 21.32
C LEU A 146 -2.96 2.76 21.91
N ALA A 147 -2.12 3.35 21.06
CA ALA A 147 -0.94 4.11 21.48
C ALA A 147 -1.31 5.28 22.39
N GLY A 148 -2.30 6.08 21.99
CA GLY A 148 -2.77 7.23 22.78
C GLY A 148 -3.34 6.80 24.14
N LEU A 149 -4.16 5.75 24.17
CA LEU A 149 -4.72 5.22 25.42
C LEU A 149 -3.63 4.66 26.34
N ALA A 150 -2.65 3.94 25.80
CA ALA A 150 -1.53 3.41 26.56
C ALA A 150 -0.64 4.52 27.12
N LEU A 151 -0.33 5.54 26.32
CA LEU A 151 0.49 6.68 26.72
C LEU A 151 -0.18 7.48 27.85
N GLU A 152 -1.46 7.78 27.73
CA GLU A 152 -2.22 8.46 28.77
C GLU A 152 -2.32 7.61 30.06
N ALA A 153 -2.49 6.29 29.94
CA ALA A 153 -2.48 5.39 31.09
C ALA A 153 -1.13 5.41 31.84
N VAL A 154 -0.02 5.40 31.09
CA VAL A 154 1.34 5.51 31.65
C VAL A 154 1.56 6.88 32.29
N ALA A 155 1.16 7.96 31.62
CA ALA A 155 1.28 9.32 32.13
C ALA A 155 0.57 9.49 33.48
N ARG A 156 -0.63 8.92 33.63
CA ARG A 156 -1.38 8.89 34.90
C ARG A 156 -0.65 8.12 36.00
N ARG A 157 -0.04 6.98 35.67
CA ARG A 157 0.72 6.17 36.64
C ARG A 157 1.91 6.92 37.22
N TRP A 158 2.57 7.73 36.40
CA TRP A 158 3.82 8.40 36.77
C TRP A 158 3.61 9.68 37.58
N ARG A 159 2.37 10.16 37.76
CA ARG A 159 2.01 11.38 38.51
C ARG A 159 2.83 12.63 38.12
N GLY A 160 3.58 12.58 37.01
CA GLY A 160 4.27 13.73 36.46
C GLY A 160 3.26 14.77 35.98
N PRO A 161 3.69 16.01 35.72
CA PRO A 161 2.81 16.98 35.11
C PRO A 161 2.36 16.38 33.78
N GLY A 162 1.10 15.96 33.64
CA GLY A 162 0.58 15.32 32.43
C GLY A 162 0.93 16.14 31.18
N ARG A 163 1.05 17.47 31.35
CA ARG A 163 1.57 18.42 30.36
C ARG A 163 2.94 18.06 29.77
N ALA A 164 3.90 17.54 30.55
CA ALA A 164 5.22 17.15 30.03
C ALA A 164 5.16 15.86 29.20
N ALA A 165 4.37 14.88 29.60
CA ALA A 165 4.14 13.67 28.81
C ALA A 165 3.41 13.99 27.49
N TRP A 166 2.41 14.86 27.55
CA TRP A 166 1.72 15.38 26.37
C TRP A 166 2.61 16.27 25.50
N ALA A 167 3.50 17.08 26.09
CA ALA A 167 4.47 17.88 25.36
C ALA A 167 5.50 16.99 24.65
N LEU A 168 5.98 15.94 25.30
CA LEU A 168 6.89 14.96 24.67
C LEU A 168 6.18 14.18 23.56
N ALA A 169 4.96 13.71 23.81
CA ALA A 169 4.16 13.02 22.79
C ALA A 169 3.86 13.95 21.59
N GLY A 170 3.53 15.21 21.86
CA GLY A 170 3.34 16.25 20.86
C GLY A 170 4.62 16.54 20.08
N ALA A 171 5.76 16.68 20.75
CA ALA A 171 7.05 16.92 20.11
C ALA A 171 7.46 15.74 19.21
N LEU A 172 7.28 14.50 19.68
CA LEU A 172 7.53 13.29 18.88
C LEU A 172 6.57 13.18 17.69
N GLY A 173 5.28 13.46 17.90
CA GLY A 173 4.26 13.44 16.87
C GLY A 173 4.50 14.49 15.79
N LEU A 174 4.78 15.74 16.18
CA LEU A 174 5.11 16.84 15.28
C LEU A 174 6.43 16.61 14.55
N GLY A 175 7.46 16.12 15.25
CA GLY A 175 8.74 15.75 14.65
C GLY A 175 8.57 14.64 13.60
N HIS A 176 7.77 13.62 13.90
CA HIS A 176 7.44 12.56 12.96
C HIS A 176 6.63 13.07 11.76
N ALA A 177 5.60 13.88 12.01
CA ALA A 177 4.78 14.48 10.94
C ALA A 177 5.63 15.37 10.02
N GLY A 178 6.48 16.24 10.59
CA GLY A 178 7.43 17.06 9.85
C GLY A 178 8.39 16.21 9.01
N PHE A 179 8.96 15.15 9.59
CA PHE A 179 9.79 14.20 8.85
C PHE A 179 9.03 13.56 7.67
N ARG A 180 7.77 13.15 7.87
CA ARG A 180 6.92 12.57 6.81
C ARG A 180 6.57 13.57 5.72
N VAL A 181 6.29 14.83 6.07
CA VAL A 181 6.09 15.90 5.09
C VAL A 181 7.35 16.11 4.26
N VAL A 182 8.53 16.21 4.88
CA VAL A 182 9.80 16.36 4.16
C VAL A 182 10.06 15.17 3.25
N GLN A 183 9.84 13.95 3.73
CA GLN A 183 9.97 12.73 2.93
C GLN A 183 9.01 12.75 1.74
N GLN A 184 7.74 13.12 1.97
CA GLN A 184 6.72 13.18 0.92
C GLN A 184 7.04 14.26 -0.11
N VAL A 185 7.51 15.43 0.30
CA VAL A 185 7.96 16.50 -0.61
C VAL A 185 9.10 16.01 -1.49
N ARG A 186 10.08 15.29 -0.92
CA ARG A 186 11.18 14.70 -1.71
C ARG A 186 10.69 13.66 -2.72
N ILE A 187 9.77 12.78 -2.30
CA ILE A 187 9.15 11.78 -3.19
C ILE A 187 8.37 12.47 -4.30
N GLN A 188 7.57 13.48 -3.98
CA GLN A 188 6.82 14.26 -4.98
C GLN A 188 7.75 15.01 -5.94
N ALA A 189 8.85 15.58 -5.45
CA ALA A 189 9.84 16.24 -6.30
C ALA A 189 10.56 15.25 -7.24
N ALA A 190 10.81 14.02 -6.80
CA ALA A 190 11.28 12.96 -7.68
C ALA A 190 10.22 12.57 -8.71
N ALA A 191 8.98 12.30 -8.27
CA ALA A 191 7.88 11.93 -9.15
C ALA A 191 7.55 13.01 -10.21
N ARG A 192 7.67 14.30 -9.87
CA ARG A 192 7.51 15.41 -10.83
C ARG A 192 8.62 15.40 -11.88
N ARG A 193 9.87 15.08 -11.51
CA ARG A 193 10.99 14.95 -12.45
C ARG A 193 10.78 13.75 -13.37
N ASP A 194 10.38 12.61 -12.81
CA ASP A 194 10.09 11.40 -13.60
C ASP A 194 8.94 11.65 -14.58
N ASP A 195 7.86 12.32 -14.13
CA ASP A 195 6.74 12.70 -15.01
C ASP A 195 7.19 13.66 -16.13
N GLN A 196 8.07 14.62 -15.85
CA GLN A 196 8.66 15.47 -16.91
C GLN A 196 9.45 14.64 -17.92
N CYS A 197 10.28 13.70 -17.48
CA CYS A 197 11.02 12.80 -18.38
C CYS A 197 10.07 11.92 -19.22
N TYR A 198 9.00 11.42 -18.61
CA TYR A 198 7.97 10.63 -19.28
C TYR A 198 7.22 11.44 -20.36
N ARG A 199 6.88 12.70 -20.07
CA ARG A 199 6.30 13.62 -21.07
C ARG A 199 7.27 13.87 -22.22
N GLN A 200 8.54 14.16 -21.94
CA GLN A 200 9.53 14.41 -22.98
C GLN A 200 9.71 13.19 -23.91
N ALA A 201 9.76 11.98 -23.35
CA ALA A 201 9.80 10.75 -24.14
C ALA A 201 8.52 10.55 -24.97
N ALA A 202 7.35 10.86 -24.39
CA ALA A 202 6.07 10.79 -25.09
C ALA A 202 5.99 11.78 -26.25
N ASP A 203 6.40 13.02 -26.06
CA ASP A 203 6.47 14.05 -27.10
C ASP A 203 7.49 13.68 -28.17
N TRP A 204 8.64 13.12 -27.80
CA TRP A 204 9.65 12.65 -28.75
C TRP A 204 9.14 11.53 -29.65
N LEU A 205 8.36 10.59 -29.08
CA LEU A 205 7.70 9.51 -29.81
C LEU A 205 6.54 10.03 -30.67
N ALA A 206 5.74 10.97 -30.15
CA ALA A 206 4.63 11.55 -30.90
C ALA A 206 5.10 12.36 -32.11
N ALA A 207 6.27 13.01 -32.02
CA ALA A 207 6.88 13.75 -33.11
C ALA A 207 7.46 12.85 -34.22
N ARG A 208 7.51 11.52 -34.03
CA ARG A 208 8.12 10.59 -34.99
C ARG A 208 7.15 9.47 -35.33
N PRO A 209 6.69 9.36 -36.58
CA PRO A 209 5.78 8.29 -36.96
C PRO A 209 6.43 6.93 -36.70
N ALA A 210 5.71 6.06 -36.01
CA ALA A 210 6.14 4.72 -35.65
C ALA A 210 5.07 3.71 -36.05
N ARG A 211 5.46 2.60 -36.68
CA ARG A 211 4.53 1.50 -36.98
C ARG A 211 4.45 0.50 -35.84
N ARG A 212 5.54 0.33 -35.07
CA ARG A 212 5.60 -0.56 -33.91
C ARG A 212 6.55 -0.02 -32.85
N VAL A 213 6.05 0.18 -31.64
CA VAL A 213 6.84 0.58 -30.47
C VAL A 213 6.77 -0.52 -29.43
N LEU A 214 7.92 -1.09 -29.05
CA LEU A 214 8.00 -2.02 -27.92
C LEU A 214 8.24 -1.21 -26.64
N ILE A 215 7.41 -1.43 -25.62
CA ILE A 215 7.59 -0.81 -24.30
C ILE A 215 7.84 -1.93 -23.29
N THR A 216 8.96 -1.88 -22.58
CA THR A 216 9.25 -2.83 -21.49
C THR A 216 8.99 -2.23 -20.11
N VAL A 217 8.89 -0.90 -20.02
CA VAL A 217 8.70 -0.19 -18.75
C VAL A 217 7.26 -0.36 -18.25
N PRO A 218 7.05 -0.97 -17.06
CA PRO A 218 5.72 -1.23 -16.55
C PRO A 218 4.87 0.03 -16.39
N GLY A 219 3.66 0.03 -16.96
CA GLY A 219 2.69 1.12 -16.86
C GLY A 219 2.98 2.35 -17.72
N TYR A 220 4.09 2.39 -18.46
CA TYR A 220 4.37 3.50 -19.37
C TYR A 220 3.46 3.49 -20.61
N ASP A 221 3.00 2.32 -21.02
CA ASP A 221 1.97 2.15 -22.04
C ASP A 221 0.64 2.83 -21.65
N LEU A 222 0.18 2.63 -20.40
CA LEU A 222 -0.98 3.30 -19.84
C LEU A 222 -0.76 4.82 -19.76
N TYR A 223 0.45 5.25 -19.42
CA TYR A 223 0.82 6.66 -19.41
C TYR A 223 0.68 7.29 -20.80
N LEU A 224 1.21 6.65 -21.85
CA LEU A 224 1.07 7.12 -23.23
C LEU A 224 -0.39 7.13 -23.68
N ALA A 225 -1.17 6.10 -23.33
CA ALA A 225 -2.60 6.05 -23.60
C ALA A 225 -3.35 7.22 -22.96
N HIS A 226 -3.02 7.53 -21.71
CA HIS A 226 -3.58 8.67 -20.99
C HIS A 226 -3.19 10.01 -21.62
N GLN A 227 -1.91 10.21 -21.96
CA GLN A 227 -1.44 11.45 -22.61
C GLN A 227 -2.03 11.64 -24.00
N ALA A 228 -2.10 10.58 -24.82
CA ALA A 228 -2.74 10.63 -26.14
C ALA A 228 -4.20 11.07 -26.03
N ARG A 229 -4.93 10.56 -25.03
CA ARG A 229 -6.32 10.95 -24.75
C ARG A 229 -6.44 12.40 -24.28
N LEU A 230 -5.58 12.84 -23.37
CA LEU A 230 -5.60 14.21 -22.85
C LEU A 230 -5.23 15.27 -23.89
N GLN A 231 -4.30 14.95 -24.78
CA GLN A 231 -3.78 15.88 -25.78
C GLN A 231 -4.49 15.75 -27.14
N HIS A 232 -5.50 14.90 -27.24
CA HIS A 232 -6.20 14.56 -28.50
C HIS A 232 -5.24 14.13 -29.63
N ARG A 233 -4.20 13.36 -29.28
CA ARG A 233 -3.20 12.84 -30.23
C ARG A 233 -3.44 11.36 -30.52
N PRO A 234 -3.06 10.86 -31.70
CA PRO A 234 -3.12 9.43 -31.99
C PRO A 234 -2.14 8.68 -31.07
N LEU A 235 -2.61 7.58 -30.47
CA LEU A 235 -1.77 6.70 -29.69
C LEU A 235 -0.76 5.99 -30.63
N PRO A 236 0.54 5.97 -30.33
CA PRO A 236 1.47 5.16 -31.10
C PRO A 236 1.04 3.68 -31.02
N PRO A 237 1.32 2.86 -32.04
CA PRO A 237 0.99 1.43 -32.01
C PRO A 237 1.90 0.69 -31.01
N LEU A 238 1.45 0.65 -29.74
CA LEU A 238 2.17 0.09 -28.59
C LEU A 238 2.06 -1.44 -28.57
N GLN A 239 3.17 -2.12 -28.26
CA GLN A 239 3.20 -3.54 -27.94
C GLN A 239 3.90 -3.74 -26.59
N GLY A 240 3.20 -4.41 -25.66
CA GLY A 240 3.73 -4.75 -24.35
C GLY A 240 4.38 -6.15 -24.33
N PRO A 241 5.25 -6.43 -23.34
CA PRO A 241 5.98 -7.69 -23.25
C PRO A 241 5.07 -8.89 -22.91
N ASP A 242 3.91 -8.60 -22.30
CA ASP A 242 2.93 -9.58 -21.83
C ASP A 242 1.82 -9.89 -22.86
N THR A 243 1.73 -9.14 -23.95
CA THR A 243 0.77 -9.40 -25.05
C THR A 243 1.19 -10.57 -25.99
N ARG A 244 1.75 -11.65 -25.44
CA ARG A 244 2.27 -12.85 -26.19
C ARG A 244 1.13 -13.67 -26.85
N PRO A 245 1.34 -14.50 -27.92
CA PRO A 245 2.58 -15.08 -28.46
C PRO A 245 2.73 -14.94 -29.99
N GLY A 246 3.80 -14.29 -30.45
CA GLY A 246 4.09 -14.15 -31.89
C GLY A 246 5.22 -13.17 -32.20
N ALA A 247 5.62 -12.36 -31.21
CA ALA A 247 6.65 -11.32 -31.27
C ALA A 247 8.09 -11.77 -31.61
N ARG A 248 8.30 -13.04 -31.99
CA ARG A 248 9.62 -13.54 -32.44
C ARG A 248 9.95 -13.18 -33.89
N THR A 249 9.05 -12.56 -34.66
CA THR A 249 9.21 -12.41 -36.11
C THR A 249 9.10 -10.98 -36.65
N GLY A 250 9.18 -9.95 -35.81
CA GLY A 250 9.03 -8.56 -36.24
C GLY A 250 10.14 -7.61 -35.78
N TYR A 251 10.51 -6.67 -36.65
CA TYR A 251 11.31 -5.51 -36.26
C TYR A 251 10.38 -4.45 -35.62
N TYR A 252 10.87 -3.78 -34.57
CA TYR A 252 10.23 -2.60 -33.98
C TYR A 252 10.94 -1.36 -34.51
N ASP A 253 10.24 -0.24 -34.64
CA ASP A 253 10.87 1.01 -35.06
C ASP A 253 11.52 1.69 -33.84
N TYR A 254 10.87 1.60 -32.69
CA TYR A 254 11.38 2.11 -31.41
C TYR A 254 11.25 1.09 -30.27
N LEU A 255 12.22 1.09 -29.37
CA LEU A 255 12.19 0.34 -28.10
C LEU A 255 12.26 1.34 -26.95
N VAL A 256 11.32 1.30 -26.03
CA VAL A 256 11.32 2.12 -24.81
C VAL A 256 11.67 1.23 -23.64
N LEU A 257 12.88 1.44 -23.12
CA LEU A 257 13.46 0.62 -22.05
C LEU A 257 13.75 1.48 -20.81
N GLY A 258 13.81 0.83 -19.66
CA GLY A 258 14.40 1.46 -18.47
C GLY A 258 15.87 1.78 -18.69
N CYS A 259 16.41 2.84 -18.09
CA CYS A 259 17.81 3.23 -18.27
C CYS A 259 18.84 2.16 -17.85
N SER A 260 18.45 1.23 -16.97
CA SER A 260 19.23 0.07 -16.55
C SER A 260 19.02 -1.17 -17.42
N GLU A 261 18.06 -1.13 -18.35
CA GLU A 261 17.71 -2.25 -19.21
C GLU A 261 18.48 -2.16 -20.53
N THR A 262 19.02 -3.30 -20.96
CA THR A 262 19.62 -3.44 -22.28
C THR A 262 18.57 -3.96 -23.27
N PRO A 263 18.70 -3.62 -24.56
CA PRO A 263 17.86 -4.20 -25.59
C PRO A 263 17.90 -5.75 -25.51
N PRO A 264 16.74 -6.42 -25.48
CA PRO A 264 16.70 -7.87 -25.41
C PRO A 264 17.52 -8.53 -26.53
N ALA A 265 18.28 -9.59 -26.21
CA ALA A 265 19.19 -10.25 -27.15
C ALA A 265 18.49 -10.74 -28.44
N TRP A 266 17.22 -11.13 -28.35
CA TRP A 266 16.42 -11.60 -29.49
C TRP A 266 16.09 -10.50 -30.52
N LEU A 267 16.30 -9.22 -30.19
CA LEU A 267 16.09 -8.08 -31.11
C LEU A 267 17.32 -7.74 -31.96
N ALA A 268 18.42 -8.48 -31.84
CA ALA A 268 19.73 -8.13 -32.41
C ALA A 268 20.13 -6.69 -32.02
N PRO A 269 20.62 -6.48 -30.76
CA PRO A 269 20.88 -5.16 -30.16
C PRO A 269 21.65 -4.19 -31.07
N HIS A 270 22.58 -4.70 -31.89
CA HIS A 270 23.38 -3.92 -32.83
C HIS A 270 22.57 -3.20 -33.93
N ARG A 271 21.29 -3.56 -34.11
CA ARG A 271 20.37 -2.90 -35.06
C ARG A 271 19.63 -1.71 -34.45
N TYR A 272 19.88 -1.39 -33.17
CA TYR A 272 19.21 -0.32 -32.46
C TYR A 272 20.24 0.64 -31.86
N GLN A 273 20.04 1.94 -32.08
CA GLN A 273 20.87 3.00 -31.52
C GLN A 273 20.07 3.83 -30.52
N PRO A 274 20.70 4.35 -29.46
CA PRO A 274 20.02 5.26 -28.54
C PRO A 274 19.60 6.53 -29.29
N GLY A 275 18.30 6.80 -29.37
CA GLY A 275 17.73 7.98 -30.03
C GLY A 275 17.30 9.07 -29.06
N PHE A 276 16.93 8.70 -27.83
CA PHE A 276 16.56 9.62 -26.77
C PHE A 276 16.83 9.01 -25.39
N SER A 277 17.23 9.84 -24.43
CA SER A 277 17.43 9.43 -23.04
C SER A 277 16.96 10.55 -22.12
N ALA A 278 16.02 10.27 -21.22
CA ALA A 278 15.58 11.22 -20.21
C ALA A 278 15.26 10.50 -18.90
N GLY A 279 15.99 10.87 -17.84
CA GLY A 279 15.80 10.34 -16.51
C GLY A 279 15.84 8.81 -16.49
N PRO A 280 14.75 8.12 -16.08
CA PRO A 280 14.69 6.66 -16.01
C PRO A 280 14.40 5.96 -17.36
N LEU A 281 14.15 6.69 -18.45
CA LEU A 281 13.82 6.13 -19.75
C LEU A 281 14.92 6.30 -20.79
N ARG A 282 15.06 5.28 -21.63
CA ARG A 282 15.85 5.34 -22.86
C ARG A 282 15.05 4.79 -24.03
N VAL A 283 14.99 5.57 -25.11
CA VAL A 283 14.36 5.17 -26.36
C VAL A 283 15.45 4.82 -27.36
N TYR A 284 15.40 3.58 -27.86
CA TYR A 284 16.25 3.10 -28.93
C TYR A 284 15.50 3.14 -30.25
N GLN A 285 16.15 3.59 -31.31
CA GLN A 285 15.63 3.63 -32.67
C GLN A 285 16.32 2.57 -33.51
N ARG A 286 15.55 1.88 -34.37
CA ARG A 286 16.12 0.93 -35.33
C ARG A 286 16.97 1.66 -36.38
N LEU A 287 18.16 1.17 -36.65
CA LEU A 287 19.01 1.61 -37.75
C LEU A 287 18.29 1.40 -39.08
N GLY A 288 18.18 2.46 -39.90
CA GLY A 288 17.45 2.44 -41.17
C GLY A 288 15.94 2.68 -41.06
N ALA A 289 15.39 2.92 -39.86
CA ALA A 289 14.06 3.50 -39.72
C ALA A 289 14.15 5.01 -40.01
N ALA A 290 14.13 5.40 -41.29
CA ALA A 290 13.90 6.79 -41.65
C ALA A 290 12.48 7.20 -41.21
N PRO A 291 12.27 8.44 -40.73
CA PRO A 291 10.91 8.95 -40.59
C PRO A 291 10.27 8.88 -41.98
N LEU A 292 9.19 8.11 -42.11
CA LEU A 292 8.35 8.21 -43.30
C LEU A 292 7.80 9.65 -43.33
N PRO A 293 7.85 10.32 -44.51
CA PRO A 293 7.28 11.66 -44.67
C PRO A 293 5.79 11.70 -44.35
#